data_AF-A0A9E5IEL5-F1
#
_entry.id   AF-A0A9E5IEL5-F1
#
_cell.length_a   1.000
_cell.length_b   1.000
_cell.length_c   1.000
_cell.angle_alpha   90.00
_cell.angle_beta   90.00
_cell.angle_gamma   90.00
#
_symmetry.space_group_name_H-M   'P 1'
#
loop_
_entity.id
_entity.type
_entity.pdbx_description
1 polymer ?
#
loop_
_entity_poly.entity_id
_entity_poly.type
_entity_poly.pdbx_seq_one_letter_code
_entity_poly.pdbx_strand_id
1 'polypeptide(L)'
;MRRITSLFLIISALFSTSISYAAPVYVFPVADCSVKYTRFHHDYPATDIQAKKGCAFVAPINGVVEDVIKKDLWSGKTNLGKDRGGLAVSIIGEDGVRYYGSHLSKIEPGIEPGVVAVSY
;
A
#
# COMPACT_ATOMS: atom_id res chain seq x y z
N MET A 1 37.01 42.02 1.86
CA MET A 1 36.07 41.29 0.97
C MET A 1 36.09 39.76 1.15
N ARG A 2 37.22 39.13 1.53
CA ARG A 2 37.34 37.66 1.70
C ARG A 2 36.65 37.05 2.95
N ARG A 3 36.34 37.86 3.97
CA ARG A 3 35.67 37.41 5.22
C ARG A 3 34.14 37.34 5.12
N ILE A 4 33.53 38.10 4.21
CA ILE A 4 32.06 38.16 4.04
C ILE A 4 31.56 36.97 3.21
N THR A 5 32.35 36.50 2.23
CA THR A 5 32.06 35.30 1.44
C THR A 5 32.13 34.00 2.24
N SER A 6 32.97 33.92 3.29
CA SER A 6 33.04 32.73 4.16
C SER A 6 31.83 32.58 5.09
N LEU A 7 31.20 33.70 5.48
CA LEU A 7 30.02 33.67 6.36
C LEU A 7 28.76 33.20 5.61
N PHE A 8 28.62 33.58 4.35
CA PHE A 8 27.51 33.16 3.49
C PHE A 8 27.51 31.65 3.20
N LEU A 9 28.69 31.03 3.07
CA LEU A 9 28.83 29.59 2.81
C LEU A 9 28.44 28.71 4.02
N ILE A 10 28.65 29.19 5.24
CA ILE A 10 28.27 28.48 6.48
C ILE A 10 26.75 28.56 6.70
N ILE A 11 26.14 29.71 6.40
CA ILE A 11 24.70 29.93 6.56
C ILE A 11 23.89 29.04 5.59
N SER A 12 24.32 28.88 4.34
CA SER A 12 23.65 27.98 3.38
C SER A 12 23.75 26.49 3.73
N ALA A 13 24.77 26.07 4.50
CA ALA A 13 24.90 24.68 4.93
C ALA A 13 23.98 24.33 6.13
N LEU A 14 23.59 25.34 6.92
CA LEU A 14 22.72 25.16 8.09
C LEU A 14 21.22 25.04 7.73
N PHE A 15 20.82 25.41 6.51
CA PHE A 15 19.44 25.32 6.04
C PHE A 15 19.10 24.04 5.26
N SER A 16 20.07 23.14 5.07
CA SER A 16 19.89 21.89 4.32
C SER A 16 19.59 20.68 5.21
N THR A 17 18.89 20.87 6.34
CA THR A 17 18.39 19.74 7.12
C THR A 17 17.21 19.12 6.38
N SER A 18 17.46 18.05 5.62
CA SER A 18 16.39 17.19 5.12
C SER A 18 15.62 16.63 6.31
N ILE A 19 14.30 16.72 6.25
CA ILE A 19 13.41 16.07 7.22
C ILE A 19 13.67 14.56 7.09
N SER A 20 14.19 13.94 8.15
CA SER A 20 14.30 12.49 8.23
C SER A 20 12.98 11.95 8.77
N TYR A 21 12.31 11.12 7.99
CA TYR A 21 11.19 10.32 8.47
C TYR A 21 11.72 8.98 8.98
N ALA A 22 11.11 8.47 10.05
CA ALA A 22 11.34 7.09 10.47
C ALA A 22 10.96 6.16 9.32
N ALA A 23 11.67 5.04 9.18
CA ALA A 23 11.27 4.00 8.25
C ALA A 23 9.86 3.51 8.64
N PRO A 24 8.93 3.36 7.67
CA PRO A 24 7.61 2.86 7.99
C PRO A 24 7.66 1.46 8.57
N VAL A 25 6.70 1.17 9.45
CA VAL A 25 6.51 -0.18 9.98
C VAL A 25 5.53 -0.92 9.08
N TYR A 26 6.03 -1.99 8.47
CA TYR A 26 5.23 -2.86 7.63
C TYR A 26 4.70 -4.06 8.41
N VAL A 27 3.45 -4.40 8.15
CA VAL A 27 2.82 -5.65 8.60
C VAL A 27 2.55 -6.55 7.41
N PHE A 28 2.55 -7.86 7.65
CA PHE A 28 2.17 -8.81 6.62
C PHE A 28 0.67 -8.69 6.33
N PRO A 29 0.22 -8.57 5.06
CA PRO A 29 -1.16 -8.18 4.72
C PRO A 29 -2.24 -9.24 4.97
N VAL A 30 -1.90 -10.34 5.64
CA VAL A 30 -2.86 -11.38 6.01
C VAL A 30 -2.70 -11.68 7.50
N ALA A 31 -3.69 -11.26 8.29
CA ALA A 31 -3.64 -11.39 9.74
C ALA A 31 -4.05 -12.80 10.21
N ASP A 32 -3.31 -13.34 11.18
CA ASP A 32 -3.62 -14.57 11.93
C ASP A 32 -3.97 -15.80 11.08
N CYS A 33 -3.42 -15.87 9.88
CA CYS A 33 -3.71 -16.92 8.92
C CYS A 33 -2.44 -17.52 8.31
N SER A 34 -2.45 -18.84 8.12
CA SER A 34 -1.41 -19.50 7.34
C SER A 34 -1.54 -19.14 5.87
N VAL A 35 -0.41 -18.82 5.24
CA VAL A 35 -0.35 -18.42 3.83
C VAL A 35 0.66 -19.27 3.06
N LYS A 36 0.48 -19.28 1.74
CA LYS A 36 1.49 -19.75 0.77
C LYS A 36 1.63 -18.71 -0.32
N TYR A 37 2.85 -18.40 -0.70
CA TYR A 37 3.17 -17.48 -1.79
C TYR A 37 4.50 -17.86 -2.41
N THR A 38 4.66 -17.60 -3.71
CA THR A 38 5.95 -17.74 -4.38
C THR A 38 6.74 -16.44 -4.24
N ARG A 39 8.06 -16.48 -4.45
CA ARG A 39 8.87 -15.26 -4.41
C ARG A 39 8.92 -14.51 -5.75
N PHE A 40 8.43 -15.14 -6.81
CA PHE A 40 8.53 -14.63 -8.17
C PHE A 40 7.24 -14.93 -8.94
N HIS A 41 6.86 -13.98 -9.78
CA HIS A 41 5.83 -14.09 -10.80
C HIS A 41 6.48 -13.85 -12.17
N HIS A 42 6.04 -14.57 -13.21
CA HIS A 42 6.81 -14.67 -14.46
C HIS A 42 6.82 -13.39 -15.30
N ASP A 43 5.73 -12.60 -15.26
CA ASP A 43 5.55 -11.45 -16.17
C ASP A 43 5.73 -10.06 -15.54
N TYR A 44 5.69 -9.95 -14.20
CA TYR A 44 5.74 -8.66 -13.51
C TYR A 44 6.10 -8.85 -12.02
N PRO A 45 6.63 -7.81 -11.33
CA PRO A 45 7.06 -7.91 -9.94
C PRO A 45 5.87 -7.93 -8.97
N ALA A 46 5.21 -9.08 -8.87
CA ALA A 46 4.14 -9.34 -7.91
C ALA A 46 4.22 -10.77 -7.37
N THR A 47 3.37 -11.06 -6.39
CA THR A 47 3.12 -12.43 -5.92
C THR A 47 1.71 -12.55 -5.39
N ASP A 48 1.07 -13.69 -5.66
CA ASP A 48 -0.22 -14.03 -5.09
C ASP A 48 -0.01 -14.66 -3.70
N ILE A 49 -0.69 -14.10 -2.70
CA ILE A 49 -0.71 -14.64 -1.33
C ILE A 49 -1.97 -15.48 -1.17
N GLN A 50 -1.80 -16.80 -1.15
CA GLN A 50 -2.89 -17.74 -0.98
C GLN A 50 -3.16 -17.98 0.50
N ALA A 51 -4.38 -17.69 0.93
CA ALA A 51 -4.88 -17.93 2.28
C ALA A 51 -6.20 -18.70 2.23
N LYS A 52 -6.65 -19.23 3.38
CA LYS A 52 -7.99 -19.82 3.47
C LYS A 52 -9.07 -18.73 3.29
N LYS A 53 -10.20 -19.07 2.69
CA LYS A 53 -11.35 -18.16 2.61
C LYS A 53 -11.74 -17.68 4.01
N GLY A 54 -11.93 -16.37 4.16
CA GLY A 54 -12.28 -15.74 5.43
C GLY A 54 -11.08 -15.19 6.21
N CYS A 55 -9.85 -15.43 5.79
CA CYS A 55 -8.68 -14.74 6.34
C CYS A 55 -8.77 -13.24 6.09
N ALA A 56 -8.39 -12.45 7.08
CA ALA A 56 -8.45 -11.00 7.02
C ALA A 56 -7.29 -10.44 6.19
N PHE A 57 -7.62 -9.60 5.21
CA PHE A 57 -6.66 -8.69 4.59
C PHE A 57 -6.54 -7.43 5.45
N VAL A 58 -5.32 -7.06 5.82
CA VAL A 58 -5.04 -5.87 6.64
C VAL A 58 -4.14 -4.91 5.89
N ALA A 59 -4.21 -3.63 6.26
CA ALA A 59 -3.37 -2.59 5.69
C ALA A 59 -1.89 -2.90 5.98
N PRO A 60 -1.03 -3.07 4.96
CA PRO A 60 0.39 -3.37 5.16
C PRO A 60 1.17 -2.27 5.89
N ILE A 61 0.64 -1.06 5.88
CA ILE A 61 1.22 0.17 6.42
C ILE A 61 0.06 1.13 6.71
N ASN A 62 0.28 2.11 7.59
CA ASN A 62 -0.64 3.24 7.74
C ASN A 62 -0.86 3.94 6.39
N GLY A 63 -2.07 4.42 6.16
CA GLY A 63 -2.40 5.11 4.93
C GLY A 63 -3.84 5.56 4.84
N VAL A 64 -4.26 5.88 3.63
CA VAL A 64 -5.63 6.30 3.32
C VAL A 64 -6.20 5.40 2.23
N VAL A 65 -7.41 4.89 2.46
CA VAL A 65 -8.15 4.13 1.45
C VAL A 65 -8.40 5.01 0.23
N GLU A 66 -8.05 4.53 -0.95
CA GLU A 66 -8.19 5.29 -2.19
C GLU A 66 -9.37 4.77 -3.03
N ASP A 67 -9.37 3.49 -3.38
CA ASP A 67 -10.43 2.85 -4.15
C ASP A 67 -11.09 1.72 -3.36
N VAL A 68 -12.40 1.57 -3.54
CA VAL A 68 -13.18 0.45 -2.99
C VAL A 68 -14.09 -0.12 -4.07
N ILE A 69 -13.81 -1.34 -4.51
CA ILE A 69 -14.60 -2.07 -5.51
C ILE A 69 -15.56 -3.00 -4.77
N LYS A 70 -16.81 -2.53 -4.59
CA LYS A 70 -17.87 -3.25 -3.86
C LYS A 70 -18.72 -4.17 -4.71
N LYS A 71 -18.52 -4.14 -6.03
CA LYS A 71 -19.26 -4.98 -6.98
C LYS A 71 -18.27 -5.87 -7.71
N ASP A 72 -18.40 -7.18 -7.50
CA ASP A 72 -17.65 -8.16 -8.26
C ASP A 72 -18.25 -8.27 -9.66
N LEU A 73 -17.49 -7.83 -10.65
CA LEU A 73 -17.83 -7.93 -12.08
C LEU A 73 -17.01 -9.03 -12.77
N TRP A 74 -16.20 -9.79 -12.02
CA TRP A 74 -15.37 -10.83 -12.58
C TRP A 74 -16.21 -11.87 -13.33
N SER A 75 -15.73 -12.26 -14.50
CA SER A 75 -16.33 -13.31 -15.30
C SER A 75 -15.25 -14.04 -16.09
N GLY A 76 -15.17 -15.35 -15.90
CA GLY A 76 -14.31 -16.23 -16.70
C GLY A 76 -14.66 -16.27 -18.19
N LYS A 77 -15.76 -15.63 -18.62
CA LYS A 77 -16.16 -15.51 -20.04
C LYS A 77 -15.53 -14.31 -20.75
N THR A 78 -14.93 -13.38 -20.01
CA THR A 78 -14.36 -12.13 -20.55
C THR A 78 -12.92 -11.96 -20.13
N ASN A 79 -12.12 -11.27 -20.95
CA ASN A 79 -10.71 -11.00 -20.66
C ASN A 79 -10.46 -9.52 -20.33
N LEU A 80 -11.13 -8.99 -19.30
CA LEU A 80 -11.05 -7.57 -18.92
C LEU A 80 -10.21 -7.40 -17.65
N GLY A 81 -9.03 -6.79 -17.79
CA GLY A 81 -8.10 -6.61 -16.66
C GLY A 81 -8.71 -5.89 -15.45
N LYS A 82 -9.51 -4.85 -15.71
CA LYS A 82 -10.19 -4.05 -14.67
C LYS A 82 -11.16 -4.85 -13.78
N ASP A 83 -11.67 -5.97 -14.27
CA ASP A 83 -12.66 -6.78 -13.55
C ASP A 83 -12.00 -7.99 -12.85
N ARG A 84 -10.71 -8.25 -13.11
CA ARG A 84 -10.00 -9.43 -12.57
C ARG A 84 -9.86 -9.43 -11.06
N GLY A 85 -9.81 -8.24 -10.44
CA GLY A 85 -9.64 -8.11 -9.00
C GLY A 85 -10.88 -8.49 -8.17
N GLY A 86 -12.07 -8.57 -8.78
CA GLY A 86 -13.32 -8.81 -8.06
C GLY A 86 -13.60 -7.74 -7.00
N LEU A 87 -14.02 -8.14 -5.80
CA LEU A 87 -14.07 -7.21 -4.67
C LEU A 87 -12.65 -6.85 -4.23
N ALA A 88 -12.38 -5.55 -4.12
CA ALA A 88 -11.04 -5.06 -3.86
C ALA A 88 -11.02 -3.73 -3.10
N VAL A 89 -9.89 -3.45 -2.44
CA VAL A 89 -9.59 -2.19 -1.75
C VAL A 89 -8.17 -1.76 -2.13
N SER A 90 -7.95 -0.47 -2.40
CA SER A 90 -6.61 0.11 -2.48
C SER A 90 -6.36 1.10 -1.35
N ILE A 91 -5.10 1.19 -0.91
CA ILE A 91 -4.63 2.13 0.10
C ILE A 91 -3.42 2.86 -0.48
N ILE A 92 -3.37 4.18 -0.33
CA ILE A 92 -2.12 4.94 -0.45
C ILE A 92 -1.46 4.94 0.92
N GLY A 93 -0.34 4.23 1.02
CA GLY A 93 0.48 4.20 2.23
C GLY A 93 1.12 5.56 2.52
N GLU A 94 1.51 5.78 3.77
CA GLU A 94 2.28 6.97 4.17
C GLU A 94 3.66 7.07 3.49
N ASP A 95 4.13 5.96 2.91
CA ASP A 95 5.31 5.90 2.05
C ASP A 95 5.04 6.29 0.58
N GLY A 96 3.80 6.64 0.25
CA GLY A 96 3.37 7.04 -1.09
C GLY A 96 3.14 5.87 -2.05
N VAL A 97 3.24 4.62 -1.58
CA VAL A 97 3.00 3.42 -2.40
C VAL A 97 1.52 3.04 -2.35
N ARG A 98 0.96 2.62 -3.50
CA ARG A 98 -0.39 2.04 -3.55
C ARG A 98 -0.33 0.54 -3.24
N TYR A 99 -1.09 0.12 -2.23
CA TYR A 99 -1.31 -1.27 -1.87
C TYR A 99 -2.69 -1.72 -2.32
N TYR A 100 -2.78 -2.80 -3.07
CA TYR A 100 -4.02 -3.29 -3.67
C TYR A 100 -4.36 -4.69 -3.16
N GLY A 101 -5.45 -4.80 -2.38
CA GLY A 101 -6.00 -6.07 -1.92
C GLY A 101 -7.19 -6.48 -2.76
N SER A 102 -7.05 -7.54 -3.55
CA SER A 102 -8.07 -8.08 -4.46
C SER A 102 -8.57 -9.47 -4.04
N HIS A 103 -9.55 -10.00 -4.77
CA HIS A 103 -10.16 -11.31 -4.57
C HIS A 103 -10.80 -11.47 -3.18
N LEU A 104 -11.31 -10.37 -2.63
CA LEU A 104 -11.96 -10.37 -1.33
C LEU A 104 -13.31 -11.07 -1.42
N SER A 105 -13.67 -11.81 -0.37
CA SER A 105 -15.01 -12.41 -0.27
C SER A 105 -16.05 -11.44 0.31
N LYS A 106 -15.58 -10.39 1.01
CA LYS A 106 -16.37 -9.35 1.65
C LYS A 106 -15.48 -8.14 1.90
N ILE A 107 -16.06 -6.94 1.86
CA ILE A 107 -15.45 -5.71 2.38
C ILE A 107 -16.21 -5.34 3.65
N GLU A 108 -15.49 -5.07 4.74
CA GLU A 108 -16.13 -4.71 6.02
C GLU A 108 -16.81 -3.33 5.94
N PRO A 109 -17.92 -3.12 6.67
CA PRO A 109 -18.59 -1.83 6.73
C PRO A 109 -17.65 -0.71 7.17
N GLY A 110 -17.84 0.49 6.58
CA GLY A 110 -17.03 1.66 6.91
C GLY A 110 -15.71 1.75 6.16
N ILE A 111 -15.35 0.77 5.33
CA ILE A 111 -14.24 0.90 4.37
C ILE A 111 -14.75 1.68 3.15
N GLU A 112 -14.32 2.94 3.05
CA GLU A 112 -14.64 3.88 1.98
C GLU A 112 -13.40 4.70 1.59
N PRO A 113 -13.36 5.27 0.37
CA PRO A 113 -12.34 6.25 0.00
C PRO A 113 -12.22 7.38 1.05
N GLY A 114 -10.98 7.72 1.41
CA GLY A 114 -10.66 8.75 2.41
C GLY A 114 -10.57 8.25 3.86
N VAL A 115 -10.92 6.99 4.14
CA VAL A 115 -10.80 6.42 5.49
C VAL A 115 -9.32 6.16 5.81
N VAL A 116 -8.90 6.57 7.01
CA VAL A 116 -7.56 6.29 7.54
C VAL A 116 -7.48 4.81 7.89
N ALA A 117 -6.52 4.12 7.27
CA ALA A 117 -6.16 2.76 7.59
C ALA A 117 -4.92 2.78 8.49
N VAL A 118 -5.01 2.10 9.63
CA VAL A 118 -3.89 1.98 10.59
C VAL A 118 -3.41 0.53 10.56
N SER A 119 -2.12 0.31 10.36
CA SER A 119 -1.52 -1.02 10.49
C SER A 119 -1.31 -1.34 11.98
N TYR A 120 -1.67 -2.55 12.39
CA TYR A 120 -1.48 -3.09 13.74
C TYR A 120 -1.04 -4.54 13.70
#